data_AF-Q9XDY2-F1
#
_entry.id   AF-Q9XDY2-F1
#
_cell.length_a   1.000
_cell.length_b   1.000
_cell.length_c   1.000
_cell.angle_alpha   90.00
_cell.angle_beta   90.00
_cell.angle_gamma   90.00
#
_symmetry.space_group_name_H-M   'P 1'
#
loop_
_entity.id
_entity.type
_entity.pdbx_description
1 polymer ?
#
loop_
_entity_poly.entity_id
_entity_poly.type
_entity_poly.pdbx_seq_one_letter_code
_entity_poly.pdbx_strand_id
1 'polypeptide(L)'
;DTSDGTGLHHLVFEVVDNSIDEALAGYCDDILVTIHADGWLSVIDNGRGIPTGVKMDDKHEPKRSAAEIALTELHAGGKFNQNSYKVSGGLHGVGVSCVNALTVWLKLTVSRDGQRYEIEFSRGHVQNRLIEVVDGSEVSPMHVAGESDERGTKVHFLPDQEIFKDNYDFRYEILAKRLRELSFLNNGVRIRLKDERNGKEDDFSGAGGVKGFVEFISGAKKVLHPTAFHAMGSRPAETYGGIPGTEIGVEISMQWNDSYGEQVLCFTNNIPQRDGGTHLTGLRAAMTRVIGKYIEQNDLAKKAKVEVTGDDMREGLCSVLSV
;
A
#
# COMPACT_ATOMS: atom_id res chain seq x y z
N ASP A 1 -12.20 4.46 11.84
CA ASP A 1 -13.56 4.82 12.25
C ASP A 1 -14.11 5.86 11.26
N THR A 2 -15.43 5.91 11.04
CA THR A 2 -16.04 6.93 10.18
C THR A 2 -16.16 8.29 10.87
N SER A 3 -16.08 8.32 12.21
CA SER A 3 -16.22 9.54 13.03
C SER A 3 -14.94 10.35 13.19
N ASP A 4 -13.76 9.71 13.29
CA ASP A 4 -12.47 10.38 13.54
C ASP A 4 -11.69 10.75 12.25
N GLY A 5 -12.29 10.45 11.09
CA GLY A 5 -11.72 10.69 9.76
C GLY A 5 -10.67 9.66 9.31
N THR A 6 -10.30 8.68 10.14
CA THR A 6 -9.35 7.63 9.73
C THR A 6 -9.94 6.72 8.65
N GLY A 7 -11.24 6.41 8.73
CA GLY A 7 -11.94 5.59 7.74
C GLY A 7 -12.01 6.24 6.36
N LEU A 8 -12.19 7.57 6.30
CA LEU A 8 -12.21 8.32 5.05
C LEU A 8 -10.88 8.17 4.28
N HIS A 9 -9.76 8.38 4.98
CA HIS A 9 -8.43 8.26 4.37
C HIS A 9 -8.10 6.81 4.04
N HIS A 10 -8.62 5.85 4.80
CA HIS A 10 -8.48 4.43 4.49
C HIS A 10 -9.08 4.06 3.14
N LEU A 11 -10.17 4.72 2.70
CA LEU A 11 -10.69 4.52 1.34
C LEU A 11 -9.63 4.80 0.28
N VAL A 12 -8.85 5.87 0.45
CA VAL A 12 -7.75 6.22 -0.44
C VAL A 12 -6.64 5.18 -0.38
N PHE A 13 -6.29 4.73 0.84
CA PHE A 13 -5.23 3.75 1.05
C PHE A 13 -5.55 2.40 0.41
N GLU A 14 -6.81 1.94 0.49
CA GLU A 14 -7.24 0.70 -0.18
C GLU A 14 -7.04 0.76 -1.70
N VAL A 15 -7.32 1.92 -2.32
CA VAL A 15 -7.10 2.09 -3.76
C VAL A 15 -5.60 2.17 -4.08
N VAL A 16 -4.85 2.97 -3.32
CA VAL A 16 -3.39 3.12 -3.51
C VAL A 16 -2.67 1.78 -3.30
N ASP A 17 -3.04 1.00 -2.29
CA ASP A 17 -2.43 -0.30 -2.01
C ASP A 17 -2.65 -1.28 -3.19
N ASN A 18 -3.78 -1.20 -3.91
CA ASN A 18 -3.98 -1.97 -5.15
C ASN A 18 -3.02 -1.53 -6.26
N SER A 19 -2.76 -0.22 -6.41
CA SER A 19 -1.78 0.30 -7.36
C SER A 19 -0.35 -0.07 -6.98
N ILE A 20 -0.02 -0.12 -5.68
CA ILE A 20 1.26 -0.60 -5.17
C ILE A 20 1.44 -2.10 -5.43
N ASP A 21 0.38 -2.90 -5.34
CA ASP A 21 0.46 -4.33 -5.69
C ASP A 21 0.79 -4.54 -7.19
N GLU A 22 0.33 -3.67 -8.09
CA GLU A 22 0.79 -3.67 -9.50
C GLU A 22 2.27 -3.31 -9.62
N ALA A 23 2.77 -2.40 -8.77
CA ALA A 23 4.17 -2.03 -8.76
C ALA A 23 5.07 -3.14 -8.21
N LEU A 24 4.65 -3.80 -7.12
CA LEU A 24 5.32 -5.00 -6.59
C LEU A 24 5.37 -6.15 -7.60
N ALA A 25 4.36 -6.23 -8.48
CA ALA A 25 4.35 -7.18 -9.59
C ALA A 25 5.19 -6.75 -10.81
N GLY A 26 5.78 -5.55 -10.78
CA GLY A 26 6.67 -5.01 -11.81
C GLY A 26 5.95 -4.38 -13.01
N TYR A 27 4.68 -4.01 -12.87
CA TYR A 27 3.87 -3.46 -13.97
C TYR A 27 3.53 -1.97 -13.83
N CYS A 28 3.68 -1.40 -12.63
CA CYS A 28 3.37 -0.01 -12.34
C CYS A 28 4.63 0.72 -11.84
N ASP A 29 4.89 1.90 -12.38
CA ASP A 29 5.99 2.78 -11.97
C ASP A 29 5.56 4.24 -11.74
N ASP A 30 4.30 4.60 -12.02
CA ASP A 30 3.74 5.94 -11.74
C ASP A 30 2.35 5.82 -11.12
N ILE A 31 2.19 6.44 -9.95
CA ILE A 31 0.93 6.55 -9.20
C ILE A 31 0.67 8.03 -8.90
N LEU A 32 -0.49 8.52 -9.30
CA LEU A 32 -0.96 9.88 -9.01
C LEU A 32 -2.23 9.85 -8.18
N VAL A 33 -2.16 10.44 -6.99
CA VAL A 33 -3.32 10.74 -6.15
C VAL A 33 -3.68 12.21 -6.31
N THR A 34 -4.93 12.50 -6.66
CA THR A 34 -5.43 13.87 -6.80
C THR A 34 -6.64 14.11 -5.91
N ILE A 35 -6.55 15.11 -5.04
CA ILE A 35 -7.70 15.69 -4.33
C ILE A 35 -8.25 16.80 -5.23
N HIS A 36 -9.48 16.62 -5.71
CA HIS A 36 -10.13 17.58 -6.61
C HIS A 36 -10.83 18.70 -5.84
N ALA A 37 -11.01 19.84 -6.49
CA ALA A 37 -11.60 21.03 -5.86
C ALA A 37 -13.08 20.88 -5.48
N ASP A 38 -13.77 19.92 -6.09
CA ASP A 38 -15.19 19.59 -5.90
C ASP A 38 -15.42 18.45 -4.88
N GLY A 39 -14.38 18.05 -4.14
CA GLY A 39 -14.45 17.02 -3.10
C GLY A 39 -14.25 15.59 -3.60
N TRP A 40 -14.10 15.39 -4.91
CA TRP A 40 -13.72 14.09 -5.47
C TRP A 40 -12.26 13.77 -5.17
N LEU A 41 -11.94 12.48 -5.18
CA LEU A 41 -10.58 11.98 -5.16
C LEU A 41 -10.35 11.04 -6.33
N SER A 42 -9.16 11.09 -6.93
CA SER A 42 -8.71 10.09 -7.89
C SER A 42 -7.39 9.47 -7.50
N VAL A 43 -7.26 8.18 -7.82
CA VAL A 43 -5.99 7.46 -7.86
C VAL A 43 -5.84 6.90 -9.26
N ILE A 44 -4.72 7.20 -9.89
CA ILE A 44 -4.35 6.75 -11.24
C ILE A 44 -3.05 5.99 -11.12
N ASP A 45 -3.02 4.78 -11.68
CA ASP A 45 -1.80 4.00 -11.87
C ASP A 45 -1.62 3.63 -13.35
N ASN A 46 -0.38 3.31 -13.72
CA ASN A 46 -0.05 2.78 -15.04
C ASN A 46 0.24 1.27 -15.02
N GLY A 47 -0.43 0.53 -14.13
CA GLY A 47 -0.33 -0.92 -14.04
C GLY A 47 -1.00 -1.66 -15.22
N ARG A 48 -1.29 -2.95 -15.06
CA ARG A 48 -1.91 -3.76 -16.13
C ARG A 48 -3.36 -3.36 -16.45
N GLY A 49 -4.02 -2.61 -15.57
CA GLY A 49 -5.46 -2.38 -15.62
C GLY A 49 -6.26 -3.57 -15.08
N ILE A 50 -7.30 -3.29 -14.29
CA ILE A 50 -8.23 -4.31 -13.77
C ILE A 50 -8.82 -5.12 -14.95
N PRO A 51 -8.94 -6.46 -14.86
CA PRO A 51 -9.56 -7.24 -15.94
C PRO A 51 -10.98 -6.73 -16.29
N THR A 52 -11.24 -6.49 -17.57
CA THR A 52 -12.50 -5.89 -18.06
C THR A 52 -13.48 -6.89 -18.65
N GLY A 53 -13.00 -8.10 -19.00
CA GLY A 53 -13.82 -9.13 -19.63
C GLY A 53 -14.97 -9.64 -18.75
N VAL A 54 -16.07 -10.01 -19.39
CA VAL A 54 -17.22 -10.67 -18.76
C VAL A 54 -16.82 -12.05 -18.23
N LYS A 55 -17.25 -12.36 -17.00
CA LYS A 55 -17.08 -13.67 -16.39
C LYS A 55 -18.29 -14.55 -16.71
N MET A 56 -18.12 -15.44 -17.69
CA MET A 56 -19.19 -16.33 -18.15
C MET A 56 -19.61 -17.38 -17.10
N ASP A 57 -18.81 -17.55 -16.04
CA ASP A 57 -19.04 -18.38 -14.86
C ASP A 57 -19.60 -17.59 -13.66
N ASP A 58 -19.91 -16.29 -13.81
CA ASP A 58 -20.61 -15.52 -12.78
C ASP A 58 -22.00 -16.12 -12.52
N LYS A 59 -22.39 -16.15 -11.24
CA LYS A 59 -23.65 -16.72 -10.76
C LYS A 59 -24.85 -15.78 -10.91
N HIS A 60 -24.62 -14.56 -11.39
CA HIS A 60 -25.65 -13.53 -11.54
C HIS A 60 -26.11 -13.42 -13.00
N GLU A 61 -27.36 -13.00 -13.17
CA GLU A 61 -27.95 -12.63 -14.45
C GLU A 61 -28.29 -11.13 -14.40
N PRO A 62 -27.77 -10.29 -15.30
CA PRO A 62 -26.80 -10.62 -16.36
C PRO A 62 -25.42 -11.01 -15.78
N LYS A 63 -24.64 -11.77 -16.55
CA LYS A 63 -23.25 -12.10 -16.20
C LYS A 63 -22.38 -10.86 -16.28
N ARG A 64 -21.57 -10.59 -15.26
CA ARG A 64 -20.91 -9.28 -15.12
C ARG A 64 -19.46 -9.26 -15.59
N SER A 65 -18.95 -8.08 -15.89
CA SER A 65 -17.51 -7.84 -16.07
C SER A 65 -16.72 -8.16 -14.79
N ALA A 66 -15.48 -8.61 -14.96
CA ALA A 66 -14.60 -8.89 -13.82
C ALA A 66 -14.33 -7.64 -12.96
N ALA A 67 -14.28 -6.46 -13.58
CA ALA A 67 -14.21 -5.18 -12.89
C ALA A 67 -15.45 -4.93 -12.03
N GLU A 68 -16.66 -5.11 -12.57
CA GLU A 68 -17.88 -4.96 -11.78
C GLU A 68 -17.88 -5.90 -10.58
N ILE A 69 -17.56 -7.18 -10.79
CA ILE A 69 -17.48 -8.18 -9.72
C ILE A 69 -16.51 -7.73 -8.62
N ALA A 70 -15.31 -7.24 -8.99
CA ALA A 70 -14.32 -6.78 -8.02
C ALA A 70 -14.81 -5.59 -7.16
N LEU A 71 -15.68 -4.74 -7.71
CA LEU A 71 -16.24 -3.58 -6.99
C LEU A 71 -17.56 -3.86 -6.28
N THR A 72 -18.29 -4.94 -6.61
CA THR A 72 -19.60 -5.23 -6.02
C THR A 72 -19.65 -6.46 -5.12
N GLU A 73 -18.66 -7.34 -5.20
CA GLU A 73 -18.60 -8.56 -4.39
C GLU A 73 -17.52 -8.47 -3.32
N LEU A 74 -17.85 -8.92 -2.12
CA LEU A 74 -16.86 -9.17 -1.09
C LEU A 74 -16.15 -10.50 -1.36
N HIS A 75 -14.86 -10.55 -1.04
CA HIS A 75 -14.01 -11.72 -1.28
C HIS A 75 -13.89 -12.10 -2.76
N ALA A 76 -13.95 -11.10 -3.65
CA ALA A 76 -13.71 -11.27 -5.07
C ALA A 76 -12.42 -10.55 -5.48
N GLY A 77 -11.53 -11.25 -6.19
CA GLY A 77 -10.28 -10.66 -6.64
C GLY A 77 -9.26 -11.67 -7.15
N GLY A 78 -8.28 -11.19 -7.93
CA GLY A 78 -7.20 -12.01 -8.47
C GLY A 78 -6.10 -12.38 -7.46
N LYS A 79 -6.22 -11.90 -6.21
CA LYS A 79 -5.18 -11.99 -5.17
C LYS A 79 -5.27 -13.26 -4.31
N PHE A 80 -6.29 -14.11 -4.52
CA PHE A 80 -6.42 -15.39 -3.81
C PHE A 80 -5.48 -16.48 -4.34
N ASN A 81 -4.97 -16.31 -5.56
CA ASN A 81 -4.05 -17.26 -6.21
C ASN A 81 -2.78 -16.52 -6.65
N GLN A 82 -1.60 -17.08 -6.37
CA GLN A 82 -0.28 -16.48 -6.62
C GLN A 82 0.09 -16.27 -8.10
N ASN A 83 -0.77 -16.70 -9.03
CA ASN A 83 -0.53 -16.55 -10.47
C ASN A 83 -0.54 -15.09 -10.93
N SER A 84 -1.29 -14.22 -10.23
CA SER A 84 -1.46 -12.81 -10.63
C SER A 84 -0.53 -11.87 -9.87
N TYR A 85 -0.25 -12.16 -8.59
CA TYR A 85 0.64 -11.42 -7.70
C TYR A 85 1.43 -12.42 -6.85
N LYS A 86 2.77 -12.37 -6.93
CA LYS A 86 3.65 -13.24 -6.12
C LYS A 86 3.74 -12.77 -4.67
N VAL A 87 3.71 -11.46 -4.45
CA VAL A 87 3.69 -10.77 -3.16
C VAL A 87 2.73 -9.60 -3.29
N SER A 88 1.80 -9.44 -2.34
CA SER A 88 0.86 -8.33 -2.30
C SER A 88 0.48 -7.99 -0.85
N GLY A 89 0.16 -6.72 -0.60
CA GLY A 89 -0.41 -6.27 0.67
C GLY A 89 -1.89 -6.63 0.80
N GLY A 90 -2.65 -6.54 -0.29
CA GLY A 90 -4.08 -6.88 -0.30
C GLY A 90 -4.32 -8.39 -0.38
N LEU A 91 -4.90 -8.98 0.67
CA LEU A 91 -5.19 -10.43 0.72
C LEU A 91 -6.66 -10.77 0.91
N HIS A 92 -7.49 -9.80 1.31
CA HIS A 92 -8.87 -10.07 1.72
C HIS A 92 -9.88 -10.05 0.56
N GLY A 93 -9.56 -9.37 -0.54
CA GLY A 93 -10.46 -9.19 -1.69
C GLY A 93 -11.72 -8.38 -1.37
N VAL A 94 -11.60 -7.38 -0.50
CA VAL A 94 -12.73 -6.51 -0.07
C VAL A 94 -12.45 -5.01 -0.18
N GLY A 95 -11.20 -4.60 -0.37
CA GLY A 95 -10.79 -3.19 -0.26
C GLY A 95 -11.58 -2.26 -1.20
N VAL A 96 -11.47 -2.49 -2.51
CA VAL A 96 -12.11 -1.63 -3.52
C VAL A 96 -13.65 -1.74 -3.51
N SER A 97 -14.22 -2.88 -3.10
CA SER A 97 -15.67 -3.01 -2.95
C SER A 97 -16.19 -2.26 -1.72
N CYS A 98 -15.43 -2.19 -0.63
CA CYS A 98 -15.71 -1.29 0.48
C CYS A 98 -15.66 0.19 0.04
N VAL A 99 -14.68 0.57 -0.78
CA VAL A 99 -14.61 1.94 -1.35
C VAL A 99 -15.87 2.24 -2.17
N ASN A 100 -16.28 1.33 -3.04
CA ASN A 100 -17.50 1.48 -3.84
C ASN A 100 -18.76 1.60 -2.96
N ALA A 101 -18.87 0.78 -1.91
CA ALA A 101 -20.04 0.80 -1.02
C ALA A 101 -20.14 2.07 -0.15
N LEU A 102 -19.00 2.69 0.19
CA LEU A 102 -18.93 3.85 1.09
C LEU A 102 -18.82 5.20 0.37
N THR A 103 -19.07 5.22 -0.95
CA THR A 103 -19.01 6.42 -1.79
C THR A 103 -20.37 6.71 -2.41
N VAL A 104 -20.73 7.99 -2.56
CA VAL A 104 -21.97 8.37 -3.26
C VAL A 104 -21.83 8.06 -4.73
N TRP A 105 -20.66 8.34 -5.32
CA TRP A 105 -20.34 8.01 -6.70
C TRP A 105 -18.93 7.45 -6.81
N LEU A 106 -18.76 6.47 -7.70
CA LEU A 106 -17.47 5.95 -8.11
C LEU A 106 -17.48 5.74 -9.63
N LYS A 107 -16.50 6.31 -10.32
CA LYS A 107 -16.20 6.05 -11.71
C LYS A 107 -14.87 5.30 -11.81
N LEU A 108 -14.93 4.12 -12.43
CA LEU A 108 -13.76 3.34 -12.77
C LEU A 108 -13.49 3.49 -14.26
N THR A 109 -12.28 3.94 -14.60
CA THR A 109 -11.76 3.92 -15.96
C THR A 109 -10.59 2.95 -16.02
N VAL A 110 -10.61 2.03 -16.98
CA VAL A 110 -9.53 1.05 -17.20
C VAL A 110 -9.02 1.18 -18.62
N SER A 111 -7.71 1.37 -18.78
CA SER A 111 -7.06 1.33 -20.09
C SER A 111 -6.31 0.00 -20.20
N ARG A 112 -6.72 -0.86 -21.13
CA ARG A 112 -6.17 -2.22 -21.30
C ARG A 112 -6.47 -2.76 -22.70
N ASP A 113 -5.56 -3.56 -23.25
CA ASP A 113 -5.76 -4.27 -24.53
C ASP A 113 -6.14 -3.33 -25.71
N GLY A 114 -5.56 -2.13 -25.72
CA GLY A 114 -5.78 -1.11 -26.77
C GLY A 114 -7.07 -0.30 -26.62
N GLN A 115 -7.84 -0.51 -25.55
CA GLN A 115 -9.13 0.14 -25.32
C GLN A 115 -9.21 0.79 -23.94
N ARG A 116 -10.03 1.83 -23.86
CA ARG A 116 -10.44 2.47 -22.61
C ARG A 116 -11.87 2.04 -22.30
N TYR A 117 -12.07 1.53 -21.10
CA TYR A 117 -13.35 1.06 -20.58
C TYR A 117 -13.80 1.90 -19.40
N GLU A 118 -15.10 2.10 -19.25
CA GLU A 118 -15.70 2.83 -18.14
C GLU A 118 -16.88 2.08 -17.52
N ILE A 119 -16.97 2.19 -16.19
CA ILE A 119 -18.13 1.73 -15.42
C ILE A 119 -18.33 2.67 -14.23
N GLU A 120 -19.58 2.97 -13.93
CA GLU A 120 -19.97 3.94 -12.91
C GLU A 120 -20.86 3.26 -11.87
N PHE A 121 -20.74 3.71 -10.63
CA PHE A 121 -21.50 3.23 -9.49
C PHE A 121 -22.02 4.40 -8.68
N SER A 122 -23.20 4.21 -8.08
CA SER A 122 -23.76 5.10 -7.07
C SER A 122 -24.09 4.28 -5.83
N ARG A 123 -23.44 4.59 -4.70
CA ARG A 123 -23.59 3.87 -3.41
C ARG A 123 -23.48 2.35 -3.57
N GLY A 124 -22.42 1.90 -4.26
CA GLY A 124 -22.16 0.48 -4.53
C GLY A 124 -22.95 -0.14 -5.68
N HIS A 125 -23.97 0.53 -6.22
CA HIS A 125 -24.81 -0.01 -7.29
C HIS A 125 -24.36 0.49 -8.66
N VAL A 126 -24.18 -0.41 -9.62
CA VAL A 126 -23.80 -0.04 -10.99
C VAL A 126 -24.85 0.86 -11.64
N GLN A 127 -24.37 1.83 -12.40
CA GLN A 127 -25.17 2.82 -13.12
C GLN A 127 -25.01 2.60 -14.62
N ASN A 128 -26.02 3.02 -15.39
CA ASN A 128 -26.00 2.99 -16.86
C ASN A 128 -25.62 1.60 -17.43
N ARG A 129 -26.08 0.52 -16.80
CA ARG A 129 -25.68 -0.85 -17.15
C ARG A 129 -25.96 -1.14 -18.64
N LEU A 130 -24.95 -1.65 -19.36
CA LEU A 130 -25.13 -2.25 -20.68
C LEU A 130 -25.62 -3.68 -20.55
N ILE A 131 -26.56 -4.07 -21.41
CA ILE A 131 -27.01 -5.45 -21.54
C ILE A 131 -26.80 -5.89 -22.97
N GLU A 132 -26.05 -6.98 -23.14
CA GLU A 132 -25.86 -7.66 -24.41
C GLU A 132 -26.24 -9.14 -24.27
N VAL A 133 -26.48 -9.83 -25.38
CA VAL A 133 -26.72 -11.28 -25.37
C VAL A 133 -25.56 -11.97 -26.06
N VAL A 134 -24.83 -12.80 -25.31
CA VAL A 134 -23.69 -13.58 -25.80
C VAL A 134 -23.96 -15.04 -25.52
N ASP A 135 -23.94 -15.86 -26.57
CA ASP A 135 -24.24 -17.30 -26.51
C ASP A 135 -25.54 -17.64 -25.77
N GLY A 136 -26.54 -16.76 -25.89
CA GLY A 136 -27.87 -16.93 -25.27
C GLY A 136 -27.95 -16.58 -23.78
N SER A 137 -26.89 -16.03 -23.17
CA SER A 137 -26.92 -15.44 -21.81
C SER A 137 -26.91 -13.91 -21.89
N GLU A 138 -27.62 -13.22 -21.00
CA GLU A 138 -27.47 -11.78 -20.86
C GLU A 138 -26.15 -11.48 -20.14
N VAL A 139 -25.42 -10.48 -20.65
CA VAL A 139 -24.13 -10.07 -20.12
C VAL A 139 -24.10 -8.56 -19.92
N SER A 140 -23.29 -8.13 -18.95
CA SER A 140 -23.06 -6.74 -18.60
C SER A 140 -21.58 -6.39 -18.75
N PRO A 141 -21.13 -6.08 -19.98
CA PRO A 141 -19.78 -5.60 -20.21
C PRO A 141 -19.60 -4.16 -19.70
N MET A 142 -18.35 -3.73 -19.57
CA MET A 142 -18.03 -2.32 -19.35
C MET A 142 -18.30 -1.51 -20.63
N HIS A 143 -18.58 -0.22 -20.51
CA HIS A 143 -18.69 0.67 -21.67
C HIS A 143 -17.33 0.86 -22.31
N VAL A 144 -17.24 0.75 -23.63
CA VAL A 144 -16.04 1.12 -24.38
C VAL A 144 -16.06 2.62 -24.64
N ALA A 145 -15.15 3.36 -24.01
CA ALA A 145 -15.02 4.81 -24.14
C ALA A 145 -14.14 5.24 -25.33
N GLY A 146 -13.37 4.32 -25.92
CA GLY A 146 -12.56 4.55 -27.11
C GLY A 146 -11.27 3.72 -27.14
N GLU A 147 -10.46 3.94 -28.17
CA GLU A 147 -9.11 3.36 -28.27
C GLU A 147 -8.15 4.08 -27.30
N SER A 148 -7.12 3.36 -26.83
CA SER A 148 -6.12 3.88 -25.91
C SER A 148 -4.79 3.13 -26.06
N ASP A 149 -3.71 3.89 -26.24
CA ASP A 149 -2.33 3.38 -26.18
C ASP A 149 -1.78 3.29 -24.74
N GLU A 150 -2.50 3.87 -23.79
CA GLU A 150 -2.17 3.83 -22.37
C GLU A 150 -2.61 2.52 -21.73
N ARG A 151 -1.96 2.16 -20.61
CA ARG A 151 -2.42 1.10 -19.69
C ARG A 151 -2.69 1.68 -18.32
N GLY A 152 -3.53 1.01 -17.54
CA GLY A 152 -3.67 1.26 -16.11
C GLY A 152 -5.10 1.41 -15.64
N THR A 153 -5.24 1.82 -14.39
CA THR A 153 -6.53 2.00 -13.74
C THR A 153 -6.64 3.41 -13.18
N LYS A 154 -7.78 4.05 -13.39
CA LYS A 154 -8.20 5.25 -12.67
C LYS A 154 -9.45 4.93 -11.87
N VAL A 155 -9.35 5.08 -10.55
CA VAL A 155 -10.51 5.08 -9.64
C VAL A 155 -10.78 6.51 -9.22
N HIS A 156 -11.97 7.02 -9.51
CA HIS A 156 -12.39 8.37 -9.19
C HIS A 156 -13.68 8.32 -8.38
N PHE A 157 -13.66 8.81 -7.15
CA PHE A 157 -14.76 8.60 -6.22
C PHE A 157 -15.07 9.81 -5.35
N LEU A 158 -16.32 9.89 -4.92
CA LEU A 158 -16.86 10.90 -4.01
C LEU A 158 -17.36 10.20 -2.73
N PRO A 159 -16.69 10.40 -1.58
CA PRO A 159 -17.11 9.81 -0.30
C PRO A 159 -18.55 10.15 0.08
N ASP A 160 -19.22 9.21 0.74
CA ASP A 160 -20.58 9.42 1.22
C ASP A 160 -20.61 10.23 2.52
N GLN A 161 -21.05 11.49 2.42
CA GLN A 161 -21.13 12.40 3.57
C GLN A 161 -22.19 11.98 4.60
N GLU A 162 -23.15 11.13 4.25
CA GLU A 162 -24.08 10.55 5.22
C GLU A 162 -23.41 9.50 6.11
N ILE A 163 -22.34 8.87 5.61
CA ILE A 163 -21.52 7.90 6.33
C ILE A 163 -20.39 8.63 7.09
N PHE A 164 -19.69 9.56 6.44
CA PHE A 164 -18.56 10.31 6.98
C PHE A 164 -18.97 11.69 7.53
N LYS A 165 -19.92 11.72 8.45
CA LYS A 165 -20.60 12.97 8.89
C LYS A 165 -19.66 14.03 9.46
N ASP A 166 -18.76 13.62 10.37
CA ASP A 166 -17.94 14.56 11.15
C ASP A 166 -16.62 14.92 10.46
N ASN A 167 -16.16 14.09 9.52
CA ASN A 167 -14.87 14.23 8.84
C ASN A 167 -14.99 13.73 7.39
N TYR A 168 -15.50 14.59 6.50
CA TYR A 168 -15.71 14.29 5.08
C TYR A 168 -14.65 14.90 4.14
N ASP A 169 -13.71 15.71 4.68
CA ASP A 169 -12.68 16.37 3.88
C ASP A 169 -11.34 15.63 3.94
N PHE A 170 -10.69 15.46 2.79
CA PHE A 170 -9.41 14.79 2.70
C PHE A 170 -8.28 15.71 3.20
N ARG A 171 -7.56 15.24 4.21
CA ARG A 171 -6.43 15.96 4.81
C ARG A 171 -5.16 15.61 4.06
N TYR A 172 -4.62 16.60 3.35
CA TYR A 172 -3.40 16.48 2.55
C TYR A 172 -2.25 15.84 3.33
N GLU A 173 -1.98 16.32 4.55
CA GLU A 173 -0.84 15.84 5.36
C GLU A 173 -0.94 14.35 5.75
N ILE A 174 -2.15 13.82 5.89
CA ILE A 174 -2.35 12.39 6.18
C ILE A 174 -2.01 11.55 4.95
N LEU A 175 -2.48 11.97 3.78
CA LEU A 175 -2.17 11.29 2.51
C LEU A 175 -0.68 11.43 2.18
N ALA A 176 -0.12 12.64 2.28
CA ALA A 176 1.28 12.92 2.01
C ALA A 176 2.21 12.09 2.89
N LYS A 177 1.89 11.94 4.19
CA LYS A 177 2.63 11.07 5.08
C LYS A 177 2.62 9.62 4.57
N ARG A 178 1.44 9.05 4.32
CA ARG A 178 1.31 7.65 3.87
C ARG A 178 1.98 7.39 2.52
N LEU A 179 1.79 8.29 1.55
CA LEU A 179 2.38 8.18 0.21
C LEU A 179 3.90 8.29 0.24
N ARG A 180 4.45 9.15 1.12
CA ARG A 180 5.90 9.22 1.35
C ARG A 180 6.45 7.92 1.92
N GLU A 181 5.78 7.33 2.92
CA GLU A 181 6.16 6.02 3.48
C GLU A 181 6.17 4.94 2.39
N LEU A 182 5.13 4.90 1.56
CA LEU A 182 5.04 3.96 0.44
C LEU A 182 6.15 4.17 -0.59
N SER A 183 6.54 5.41 -0.87
CA SER A 183 7.64 5.71 -1.81
C SER A 183 8.98 5.20 -1.30
N PHE A 184 9.26 5.34 0.01
CA PHE A 184 10.46 4.75 0.60
C PHE A 184 10.48 3.23 0.47
N LEU A 185 9.34 2.57 0.63
CA LEU A 185 9.25 1.10 0.58
C LEU A 185 9.25 0.56 -0.86
N ASN A 186 8.88 1.38 -1.85
CA ASN A 186 8.79 1.00 -3.26
C ASN A 186 9.77 1.83 -4.09
N ASN A 187 11.07 1.63 -3.84
CA ASN A 187 12.10 2.39 -4.52
C ASN A 187 12.03 2.18 -6.05
N GLY A 188 11.87 3.28 -6.78
CA GLY A 188 11.71 3.26 -8.24
C GLY A 188 10.28 3.53 -8.72
N VAL A 189 9.28 3.52 -7.82
CA VAL A 189 7.91 3.92 -8.14
C VAL A 189 7.75 5.41 -7.86
N ARG A 190 7.28 6.15 -8.86
CA ARG A 190 6.95 7.57 -8.75
C ARG A 190 5.57 7.73 -8.14
N ILE A 191 5.50 8.24 -6.92
CA ILE A 191 4.24 8.50 -6.22
C ILE A 191 4.05 10.00 -6.06
N ARG A 192 2.92 10.52 -6.53
CA ARG A 192 2.60 11.95 -6.52
C ARG A 192 1.28 12.22 -5.81
N LEU A 193 1.22 13.34 -5.10
CA LEU A 193 -0.01 13.85 -4.49
C LEU A 193 -0.25 15.28 -4.97
N LYS A 194 -1.42 15.52 -5.58
CA LYS A 194 -1.86 16.84 -6.03
C LYS A 194 -3.14 17.25 -5.29
N ASP A 195 -3.20 18.50 -4.85
CA ASP A 195 -4.37 19.11 -4.22
C ASP A 195 -4.85 20.30 -5.04
N GLU A 196 -5.93 20.11 -5.79
CA GLU A 196 -6.48 21.13 -6.68
C GLU A 196 -7.21 22.24 -5.94
N ARG A 197 -7.52 22.06 -4.65
CA ARG A 197 -8.18 23.10 -3.81
C ARG A 197 -7.26 24.29 -3.58
N ASN A 198 -5.94 24.06 -3.52
CA ASN A 198 -4.94 25.07 -3.18
C ASN A 198 -3.69 25.04 -4.09
N GLY A 199 -3.61 24.11 -5.04
CA GLY A 199 -2.50 23.95 -5.97
C GLY A 199 -1.25 23.30 -5.38
N LYS A 200 -1.31 22.76 -4.15
CA LYS A 200 -0.18 22.07 -3.52
C LYS A 200 0.08 20.73 -4.23
N GLU A 201 1.35 20.42 -4.45
CA GLU A 201 1.77 19.16 -5.05
C GLU A 201 3.08 18.68 -4.39
N ASP A 202 3.16 17.39 -4.13
CA ASP A 202 4.38 16.70 -3.72
C ASP A 202 4.67 15.53 -4.66
N ASP A 203 5.93 15.41 -5.07
CA ASP A 203 6.47 14.23 -5.76
C ASP A 203 7.42 13.52 -4.81
N PHE A 204 7.08 12.29 -4.43
CA PHE A 204 7.84 11.52 -3.44
C PHE A 204 8.94 10.66 -4.06
N SER A 205 9.23 10.81 -5.37
CA SER A 205 10.25 10.02 -6.06
C SER A 205 11.65 10.17 -5.48
N GLY A 206 12.49 9.15 -5.65
CA GLY A 206 13.91 9.22 -5.26
C GLY A 206 14.16 9.19 -3.76
N ALA A 207 13.24 8.58 -3.00
CA ALA A 207 13.25 8.56 -1.54
C ALA A 207 14.42 7.74 -0.95
N GLY A 208 15.17 6.96 -1.74
CA GLY A 208 16.38 6.28 -1.27
C GLY A 208 16.13 5.00 -0.47
N GLY A 209 14.95 4.38 -0.64
CA GLY A 209 14.63 3.09 -0.03
C GLY A 209 14.41 3.16 1.49
N VAL A 210 14.49 2.00 2.14
CA VAL A 210 14.43 1.86 3.60
C VAL A 210 15.54 2.67 4.29
N LYS A 211 16.71 2.82 3.65
CA LYS A 211 17.79 3.65 4.15
C LYS A 211 17.41 5.13 4.21
N GLY A 212 16.93 5.70 3.10
CA GLY A 212 16.49 7.08 3.04
C GLY A 212 15.31 7.35 3.99
N PHE A 213 14.47 6.35 4.26
CA PHE A 213 13.40 6.47 5.24
C PHE A 213 13.94 6.67 6.66
N VAL A 214 14.94 5.89 7.07
CA VAL A 214 15.59 6.07 8.38
C VAL A 214 16.25 7.43 8.49
N GLU A 215 16.93 7.88 7.43
CA GLU A 215 17.55 9.21 7.39
C GLU A 215 16.48 10.32 7.52
N PHE A 216 15.33 10.16 6.85
CA PHE A 216 14.21 11.10 6.94
C PHE A 216 13.63 11.20 8.36
N ILE A 217 13.33 10.07 9.02
CA ILE A 217 12.77 10.09 10.38
C ILE A 217 13.81 10.51 11.44
N SER A 218 15.10 10.26 11.16
CA SER A 218 16.19 10.62 12.06
C SER A 218 16.61 12.08 11.90
N GLY A 219 16.33 12.72 10.76
CA GLY A 219 16.74 14.10 10.46
C GLY A 219 16.17 15.17 11.42
N ALA A 220 15.10 14.85 12.16
CA ALA A 220 14.58 15.71 13.22
C ALA A 220 15.33 15.59 14.56
N LYS A 221 16.25 14.63 14.68
CA LYS A 221 16.97 14.27 15.90
C LYS A 221 18.48 14.41 15.67
N LYS A 222 19.27 14.56 16.75
CA LYS A 222 20.73 14.57 16.63
C LYS A 222 21.24 13.13 16.61
N VAL A 223 21.65 12.68 15.43
CA VAL A 223 22.22 11.33 15.24
C VAL A 223 23.55 11.17 15.96
N LEU A 224 23.81 9.99 16.52
CA LEU A 224 25.05 9.69 17.24
C LEU A 224 26.18 9.23 16.32
N HIS A 225 25.85 8.77 15.12
CA HIS A 225 26.80 8.32 14.12
C HIS A 225 26.31 8.69 12.71
N PRO A 226 27.23 9.06 11.79
CA PRO A 226 26.86 9.59 10.47
C PRO A 226 26.28 8.53 9.53
N THR A 227 26.69 7.27 9.68
CA THR A 227 26.32 6.19 8.76
C THR A 227 25.15 5.39 9.31
N ALA A 228 23.98 5.48 8.67
CA ALA A 228 22.88 4.54 8.94
C ALA A 228 23.27 3.12 8.49
N PHE A 229 23.03 2.14 9.35
CA PHE A 229 23.19 0.73 8.97
C PHE A 229 22.08 0.35 8.01
N HIS A 230 22.40 -0.39 6.95
CA HIS A 230 21.43 -0.92 6.00
C HIS A 230 21.82 -2.36 5.64
N ALA A 231 20.84 -3.25 5.59
CA ALA A 231 21.03 -4.62 5.17
C ALA A 231 19.77 -5.16 4.49
N MET A 232 20.00 -6.06 3.52
CA MET A 232 18.95 -6.79 2.83
C MET A 232 19.36 -8.27 2.75
N GLY A 233 18.39 -9.16 2.82
CA GLY A 233 18.59 -10.58 2.55
C GLY A 233 17.27 -11.29 2.28
N SER A 234 17.32 -12.40 1.54
CA SER A 234 16.16 -13.28 1.36
C SER A 234 16.50 -14.70 1.81
N ARG A 235 15.46 -15.46 2.18
CA ARG A 235 15.56 -16.90 2.42
C ARG A 235 14.36 -17.65 1.85
N PRO A 236 14.55 -18.90 1.37
CA PRO A 236 13.45 -19.76 0.97
C PRO A 236 12.48 -20.02 2.13
N ALA A 237 11.19 -19.89 1.85
CA ALA A 237 10.10 -20.03 2.82
C ALA A 237 10.00 -21.45 3.43
N GLU A 238 10.52 -22.47 2.74
CA GLU A 238 10.62 -23.86 3.22
C GLU A 238 11.36 -23.98 4.56
N THR A 239 12.25 -23.03 4.86
CA THR A 239 13.04 -23.01 6.10
C THR A 239 12.23 -22.59 7.34
N TYR A 240 11.07 -21.95 7.15
CA TYR A 240 10.28 -21.32 8.22
C TYR A 240 8.78 -21.65 8.18
N GLY A 241 8.40 -22.72 7.47
CA GLY A 241 7.00 -23.15 7.38
C GLY A 241 6.13 -22.26 6.48
N GLY A 242 6.74 -21.48 5.58
CA GLY A 242 6.03 -20.72 4.56
C GLY A 242 5.71 -21.58 3.32
N ILE A 243 5.16 -20.94 2.30
CA ILE A 243 4.69 -21.63 1.08
C ILE A 243 5.91 -22.13 0.27
N PRO A 244 6.02 -23.44 -0.05
CA PRO A 244 7.12 -23.95 -0.85
C PRO A 244 7.29 -23.20 -2.17
N GLY A 245 8.54 -22.95 -2.58
CA GLY A 245 8.84 -22.19 -3.79
C GLY A 245 8.71 -20.66 -3.68
N THR A 246 8.41 -20.10 -2.51
CA THR A 246 8.49 -18.65 -2.26
C THR A 246 9.72 -18.27 -1.45
N GLU A 247 10.08 -16.98 -1.49
CA GLU A 247 11.14 -16.40 -0.66
C GLU A 247 10.56 -15.37 0.32
N ILE A 248 11.17 -15.28 1.50
CA ILE A 248 10.92 -14.22 2.48
C ILE A 248 12.10 -13.26 2.37
N GLY A 249 11.84 -12.06 1.85
CA GLY A 249 12.80 -10.96 1.84
C GLY A 249 12.75 -10.21 3.17
N VAL A 250 13.88 -9.61 3.55
CA VAL A 250 13.95 -8.66 4.67
C VAL A 250 14.87 -7.55 4.26
N GLU A 251 14.41 -6.31 4.42
CA GLU A 251 15.21 -5.10 4.30
C GLU A 251 15.10 -4.30 5.59
N ILE A 252 16.24 -3.86 6.11
CA ILE A 252 16.30 -3.10 7.35
C ILE A 252 17.28 -1.96 7.23
N SER A 253 16.91 -0.81 7.79
CA SER A 253 17.84 0.27 8.08
C SER A 253 17.69 0.68 9.55
N MET A 254 18.78 1.11 10.18
CA MET A 254 18.77 1.58 11.57
C MET A 254 19.83 2.64 11.84
N GLN A 255 19.50 3.57 12.75
CA GLN A 255 20.38 4.63 13.21
C GLN A 255 20.04 5.04 14.65
N TRP A 256 21.05 5.28 15.47
CA TRP A 256 20.88 5.78 16.83
C TRP A 256 20.98 7.30 16.89
N ASN A 257 20.17 7.90 17.76
CA ASN A 257 20.14 9.32 18.07
C ASN A 257 20.25 9.56 19.59
N ASP A 258 20.34 10.82 19.99
CA ASP A 258 20.51 11.24 21.39
C ASP A 258 19.22 11.26 22.23
N SER A 259 18.11 10.74 21.70
CA SER A 259 16.87 10.59 22.46
C SER A 259 16.83 9.25 23.21
N TYR A 260 15.89 9.13 24.14
CA TYR A 260 15.68 7.91 24.92
C TYR A 260 14.66 6.95 24.28
N GLY A 261 13.92 7.41 23.26
CA GLY A 261 12.80 6.66 22.69
C GLY A 261 13.22 5.66 21.62
N GLU A 262 12.71 4.42 21.72
CA GLU A 262 12.75 3.45 20.63
C GLU A 262 11.66 3.80 19.59
N GLN A 263 12.06 3.91 18.32
CA GLN A 263 11.16 4.05 17.19
C GLN A 263 11.51 3.00 16.14
N VAL A 264 10.71 1.94 16.08
CA VAL A 264 10.81 0.92 15.02
C VAL A 264 9.54 0.94 14.19
N LEU A 265 9.66 1.25 12.91
CA LEU A 265 8.57 1.17 11.95
C LEU A 265 8.63 -0.18 11.26
N CYS A 266 7.60 -0.99 11.45
CA CYS A 266 7.51 -2.34 10.93
C CYS A 266 6.53 -2.41 9.76
N PHE A 267 6.95 -3.06 8.67
CA PHE A 267 6.14 -3.26 7.48
C PHE A 267 6.17 -4.73 7.06
N THR A 268 5.05 -5.22 6.55
CA THR A 268 4.94 -6.52 5.90
C THR A 268 4.21 -6.31 4.58
N ASN A 269 4.84 -6.61 3.45
CA ASN A 269 4.32 -6.32 2.11
C ASN A 269 3.81 -4.87 1.98
N ASN A 270 4.61 -3.88 2.41
CA ASN A 270 4.27 -2.45 2.45
C ASN A 270 3.13 -2.02 3.41
N ILE A 271 2.54 -2.97 4.15
CA ILE A 271 1.49 -2.70 5.14
C ILE A 271 2.10 -2.46 6.52
N PRO A 272 1.82 -1.33 7.16
CA PRO A 272 2.38 -0.98 8.46
C PRO A 272 1.80 -1.87 9.56
N GLN A 273 2.68 -2.40 10.41
CA GLN A 273 2.33 -3.25 11.55
C GLN A 273 2.52 -2.45 12.84
N ARG A 274 1.45 -1.77 13.29
CA ARG A 274 1.49 -0.88 14.46
C ARG A 274 1.96 -1.58 15.74
N ASP A 275 1.53 -2.84 15.92
CA ASP A 275 1.85 -3.65 17.10
C ASP A 275 3.07 -4.55 16.87
N GLY A 276 3.75 -4.40 15.72
CA GLY A 276 4.87 -5.23 15.30
C GLY A 276 4.44 -6.66 14.95
N GLY A 277 5.12 -7.65 15.52
CA GLY A 277 4.85 -9.06 15.27
C GLY A 277 6.11 -9.92 15.31
N THR A 278 6.08 -11.05 14.60
CA THR A 278 7.19 -12.02 14.55
C THR A 278 8.49 -11.40 14.03
N HIS A 279 8.40 -10.52 13.03
CA HIS A 279 9.51 -9.79 12.44
C HIS A 279 10.19 -8.85 13.46
N LEU A 280 9.40 -8.07 14.23
CA LEU A 280 9.94 -7.21 15.29
C LEU A 280 10.60 -8.01 16.41
N THR A 281 9.96 -9.10 16.85
CA THR A 281 10.54 -10.01 17.86
C THR A 281 11.86 -10.60 17.38
N GLY A 282 11.92 -11.03 16.12
CA GLY A 282 13.13 -11.53 15.49
C GLY A 282 14.26 -10.49 15.45
N LEU A 283 13.95 -9.25 15.06
CA LEU A 283 14.90 -8.14 15.07
C LEU A 283 15.45 -7.88 16.47
N ARG A 284 14.58 -7.74 17.48
CA ARG A 284 14.98 -7.46 18.86
C ARG A 284 15.88 -8.56 19.44
N ALA A 285 15.55 -9.83 19.19
CA ALA A 285 16.37 -10.95 19.59
C ALA A 285 17.73 -10.98 18.87
N ALA A 286 17.74 -10.74 17.55
CA ALA A 286 18.96 -10.70 16.76
C ALA A 286 19.90 -9.57 17.20
N MET A 287 19.37 -8.36 17.38
CA MET A 287 20.11 -7.19 17.82
C MET A 287 20.73 -7.39 19.22
N THR A 288 19.93 -7.87 20.18
CA THR A 288 20.41 -8.13 21.54
C THR A 288 21.57 -9.13 21.53
N ARG A 289 21.45 -10.21 20.75
CA ARG A 289 22.50 -11.24 20.62
C ARG A 289 23.75 -10.71 19.92
N VAL A 290 23.61 -9.98 18.82
CA VAL A 290 24.74 -9.50 18.01
C VAL A 290 25.51 -8.39 18.73
N ILE A 291 24.82 -7.39 19.28
CA ILE A 291 25.45 -6.30 20.02
C ILE A 291 26.06 -6.83 21.33
N GLY A 292 25.35 -7.70 22.06
CA GLY A 292 25.88 -8.34 23.27
C GLY A 292 27.18 -9.11 23.01
N LYS A 293 27.22 -9.92 21.95
CA LYS A 293 28.44 -10.63 21.53
C LYS A 293 29.58 -9.65 21.21
N TYR A 294 29.31 -8.54 20.54
CA TYR A 294 30.33 -7.52 20.25
C TYR A 294 30.87 -6.85 21.52
N ILE A 295 29.99 -6.51 22.47
CA ILE A 295 30.37 -5.92 23.77
C ILE A 295 31.29 -6.86 24.56
N GLU A 296 30.93 -8.14 24.62
CA GLU A 296 31.71 -9.19 25.30
C GLU A 296 33.09 -9.38 24.66
N GLN A 297 33.13 -9.55 23.32
CA GLN A 297 34.38 -9.78 22.59
C GLN A 297 35.38 -8.62 22.68
N ASN A 298 34.92 -7.41 23.00
CA ASN A 298 35.75 -6.21 23.12
C ASN A 298 35.96 -5.73 24.57
N ASP A 299 35.48 -6.50 25.56
CA ASP A 299 35.52 -6.18 27.00
C ASP A 299 34.91 -4.81 27.36
N LEU A 300 33.95 -4.30 26.59
CA LEU A 300 33.44 -2.93 26.74
C LEU A 300 32.67 -2.74 28.06
N ALA A 301 31.74 -3.65 28.36
CA ALA A 301 30.95 -3.63 29.59
C ALA A 301 31.83 -3.79 30.84
N LYS A 302 32.83 -4.68 30.77
CA LYS A 302 33.78 -4.94 31.87
C LYS A 302 34.64 -3.71 32.18
N LYS A 303 35.12 -3.01 31.15
CA LYS A 303 35.89 -1.76 31.31
C LYS A 303 35.04 -0.64 31.90
N ALA A 304 33.78 -0.54 31.48
CA ALA A 304 32.83 0.46 31.97
C ALA A 304 32.19 0.10 33.32
N LYS A 305 32.31 -1.16 33.79
CA LYS A 305 31.65 -1.70 35.00
C LYS A 305 30.13 -1.54 34.97
N VAL A 306 29.53 -1.82 33.82
CA VAL A 306 28.08 -1.77 33.61
C VAL A 306 27.57 -3.11 33.09
N GLU A 307 26.32 -3.42 33.39
CA GLU A 307 25.58 -4.46 32.67
C GLU A 307 24.77 -3.77 31.56
N VAL A 308 24.66 -4.42 30.40
CA VAL A 308 23.93 -3.88 29.24
C VAL A 308 22.79 -4.81 28.91
N THR A 309 21.56 -4.31 29.01
CA THR A 309 20.32 -5.00 28.70
C THR A 309 19.91 -4.78 27.25
N GLY A 310 18.89 -5.52 26.80
CA GLY A 310 18.33 -5.30 25.46
C GLY A 310 17.64 -3.93 25.33
N ASP A 311 17.06 -3.40 26.41
CA ASP A 311 16.45 -2.07 26.40
C ASP A 311 17.51 -0.98 26.22
N ASP A 312 18.66 -1.10 26.90
CA ASP A 312 19.78 -0.17 26.75
C ASP A 312 20.31 -0.12 25.31
N MET A 313 20.30 -1.25 24.60
CA MET A 313 20.72 -1.31 23.19
C MET A 313 19.74 -0.63 22.24
N ARG A 314 18.49 -0.45 22.64
CA ARG A 314 17.40 0.13 21.82
C ARG A 314 17.11 1.58 22.16
N GLU A 315 17.67 2.09 23.24
CA GLU A 315 17.59 3.49 23.60
C GLU A 315 18.07 4.36 22.44
N GLY A 316 17.23 5.31 21.99
CA GLY A 316 17.54 6.20 20.87
C GLY A 316 17.54 5.54 19.49
N LEU A 317 17.10 4.29 19.35
CA LEU A 317 17.03 3.60 18.06
C LEU A 317 15.92 4.17 17.17
N CYS A 318 16.27 4.55 15.94
CA CYS A 318 15.35 4.71 14.82
C CYS A 318 15.59 3.61 13.79
N SER A 319 14.56 2.85 13.45
CA SER A 319 14.68 1.71 12.54
C SER A 319 13.45 1.58 11.65
N VAL A 320 13.67 1.15 10.42
CA VAL A 320 12.62 0.72 9.49
C VAL A 320 12.92 -0.72 9.11
N LEU A 321 11.96 -1.61 9.36
CA LEU A 321 12.02 -3.04 9.06
C LEU A 321 10.90 -3.37 8.07
N SER A 322 11.27 -3.81 6.88
CA SER A 322 10.35 -4.25 5.84
C SER A 322 10.56 -5.74 5.53
N VAL A 323 9.48 -6.51 5.52
CA VAL A 323 9.46 -7.97 5.25
C VAL A 323 8.48 -8.27 4.12
#